data_AF-A0A835X7Q0-F1
#
_entry.id   AF-A0A835X7Q0-F1
#
_cell.length_a   1.000
_cell.length_b   1.000
_cell.length_c   1.000
_cell.angle_alpha   90.00
_cell.angle_beta   90.00
_cell.angle_gamma   90.00
#
_symmetry.space_group_name_H-M   'P 1'
#
loop_
_entity.id
_entity.type
_entity.pdbx_description
1 polymer ?
#
loop_
_entity_poly.entity_id
_entity_poly.type
_entity_poly.pdbx_seq_one_letter_code
_entity_poly.pdbx_strand_id
1 'polypeptide(L)'
;MLLRYSIFHADPHPGNISVTDDGRLILYDYGMVGRLDADTRMRLIRLYLALIEKDPPRTVNAMNELGMLIPDFNRTAIEKAIELTVNAMHGKKPTEMEVEALMELANKTMSKFPFTLPKHLALYIRMATIIEGIYKTHKVNFKFVNVLKTILEEENLIKEAYVEEIKLSFERFAKSIDATISIAPELKKFIDENRSLQLLAAKPKSNVLLSGSILSSAIFLGSAFLYNTNETVSIAGMISSFVIMGIFTIFRHR
;
A
#
# COMPACT_ATOMS: atom_id res chain seq x y z
N MET A 1 -9.66 20.09 1.96
CA MET A 1 -9.05 20.39 3.27
C MET A 1 -8.02 19.33 3.68
N LEU A 2 -8.41 18.07 3.85
CA LEU A 2 -7.50 17.04 4.38
C LEU A 2 -6.24 16.83 3.53
N LEU A 3 -6.42 16.67 2.22
CA LEU A 3 -5.34 16.33 1.30
C LEU A 3 -4.32 17.47 1.17
N ARG A 4 -4.81 18.71 1.03
CA ARG A 4 -3.97 19.91 0.91
C ARG A 4 -3.35 20.38 2.24
N TYR A 5 -4.11 20.35 3.33
CA TYR A 5 -3.74 21.04 4.59
C TYR A 5 -3.63 20.11 5.82
N SER A 6 -3.76 18.79 5.65
CA SER A 6 -3.77 17.81 6.76
C SER A 6 -4.90 17.97 7.78
N ILE A 7 -5.87 18.84 7.54
CA ILE A 7 -6.97 19.12 8.49
C ILE A 7 -8.32 18.75 7.90
N PHE A 8 -9.26 18.36 8.76
CA PHE A 8 -10.62 18.01 8.36
C PHE A 8 -11.62 18.45 9.42
N HIS A 9 -12.82 18.82 8.96
CA HIS A 9 -13.94 19.11 9.86
C HIS A 9 -14.52 17.77 10.33
N ALA A 10 -14.33 17.39 11.59
CA ALA A 10 -14.68 16.07 12.09
C ALA A 10 -16.19 15.86 12.34
N ASP A 11 -16.98 16.95 12.39
CA ASP A 11 -18.45 16.87 12.56
C ASP A 11 -19.23 17.69 11.51
N PRO A 12 -19.22 17.30 10.23
CA PRO A 12 -19.88 18.05 9.16
C PRO A 12 -21.41 17.82 9.19
N HIS A 13 -22.05 17.97 10.36
CA HIS A 13 -23.48 17.80 10.51
C HIS A 13 -24.24 18.84 9.66
N PRO A 14 -25.41 18.51 9.06
CA PRO A 14 -26.17 19.44 8.22
C PRO A 14 -26.47 20.79 8.87
N GLY A 15 -26.62 20.84 10.20
CA GLY A 15 -26.81 22.09 10.94
C GLY A 15 -25.62 23.05 10.92
N ASN A 16 -24.41 22.54 10.66
CA ASN A 16 -23.17 23.31 10.64
C ASN A 16 -22.72 23.72 9.22
N ILE A 17 -23.50 23.38 8.19
CA ILE A 17 -23.17 23.63 6.79
C ILE A 17 -24.34 24.31 6.09
N SER A 18 -24.07 25.36 5.33
CA SER A 18 -25.03 25.96 4.39
C SER A 18 -24.40 26.15 3.03
N VAL A 19 -25.24 26.34 2.02
CA VAL A 19 -24.80 26.61 0.64
C VAL A 19 -25.31 28.00 0.28
N THR A 20 -24.43 28.85 -0.24
CA THR A 20 -24.82 30.15 -0.80
C THR A 20 -25.49 29.99 -2.16
N ASP A 21 -26.18 31.02 -2.64
CA ASP A 21 -26.83 31.02 -3.96
C ASP A 21 -25.84 30.76 -5.11
N ASP A 22 -24.56 31.12 -4.94
CA ASP A 22 -23.46 30.87 -5.88
C ASP A 22 -22.75 29.52 -5.66
N GLY A 23 -23.28 28.65 -4.81
CA GLY A 23 -22.80 27.27 -4.62
C GLY A 23 -21.59 27.11 -3.71
N ARG A 24 -21.18 28.14 -2.96
CA ARG A 24 -20.11 28.02 -1.96
C ARG A 24 -20.65 27.43 -0.66
N LEU A 25 -19.81 26.68 0.03
CA LEU A 25 -20.12 26.12 1.35
C LEU A 25 -19.78 27.14 2.45
N ILE A 26 -20.73 27.40 3.33
CA ILE A 26 -20.56 28.11 4.59
C ILE A 26 -20.46 27.06 5.70
N LEU A 27 -19.42 27.17 6.53
CA LEU A 27 -19.25 26.36 7.74
C LEU A 27 -19.47 27.26 8.96
N TYR A 28 -20.40 26.88 9.84
CA TYR A 28 -20.73 27.69 11.03
C TYR A 28 -19.90 27.32 12.26
N ASP A 29 -19.61 26.03 12.41
CA ASP A 29 -18.90 25.49 13.56
C ASP A 29 -17.51 25.04 13.16
N TYR A 30 -16.55 25.20 14.07
CA TYR A 30 -15.18 24.68 13.95
C TYR A 30 -14.73 24.00 15.26
N GLY A 31 -15.66 23.71 16.17
CA GLY A 31 -15.40 23.10 17.48
C GLY A 31 -14.82 21.69 17.41
N MET A 32 -14.98 21.00 16.28
CA MET A 32 -14.44 19.65 16.07
C MET A 32 -13.62 19.58 14.77
N VAL A 33 -12.40 20.11 14.79
CA VAL A 33 -11.42 19.98 13.70
C VAL A 33 -10.37 18.93 14.04
N GLY A 34 -10.19 17.95 13.17
CA GLY A 34 -9.15 16.94 13.27
C GLY A 34 -7.93 17.27 12.40
N ARG A 35 -6.78 16.70 12.77
CA ARG A 35 -5.54 16.76 11.99
C ARG A 35 -4.97 15.36 11.84
N LEU A 36 -4.49 15.02 10.65
CA LEU A 36 -3.65 13.85 10.43
C LEU A 36 -2.18 14.30 10.36
N ASP A 37 -1.29 13.52 10.98
CA ASP A 37 0.14 13.70 10.76
C ASP A 37 0.50 13.35 9.30
N ALA A 38 1.70 13.75 8.87
CA ALA A 38 2.12 13.62 7.48
C ALA A 38 2.20 12.16 7.03
N ASP A 39 2.65 11.25 7.91
CA ASP A 39 2.79 9.82 7.59
C ASP A 39 1.42 9.16 7.42
N THR A 40 0.51 9.37 8.38
CA THR A 40 -0.88 8.90 8.27
C THR A 40 -1.58 9.46 7.04
N ARG A 41 -1.42 10.76 6.75
CA ARG A 41 -2.00 11.39 5.55
C ARG A 41 -1.46 10.73 4.28
N MET A 42 -0.16 10.47 4.20
CA MET A 42 0.46 9.85 3.03
C MET A 42 0.01 8.40 2.84
N ARG A 43 -0.09 7.62 3.92
CA ARG A 43 -0.67 6.26 3.86
C ARG A 43 -2.12 6.26 3.40
N LEU A 44 -2.91 7.24 3.83
CA LEU A 44 -4.29 7.41 3.37
C LEU A 44 -4.37 7.79 1.88
N ILE A 45 -3.47 8.64 1.39
CA ILE A 45 -3.36 8.97 -0.04
C ILE A 45 -3.00 7.72 -0.85
N ARG A 46 -2.04 6.91 -0.38
CA ARG A 46 -1.67 5.64 -1.02
C ARG A 46 -2.83 4.64 -1.05
N LEU A 47 -3.63 4.57 0.01
CA LEU A 47 -4.88 3.79 0.03
C LEU A 47 -5.84 4.26 -1.07
N TYR A 48 -6.04 5.57 -1.21
CA TYR A 48 -6.88 6.14 -2.25
C TYR A 48 -6.40 5.85 -3.66
N LEU A 49 -5.10 5.97 -3.90
CA LEU A 49 -4.51 5.65 -5.19
C LEU A 49 -4.70 4.17 -5.53
N ALA A 50 -4.49 3.26 -4.58
CA ALA A 50 -4.69 1.82 -4.78
C ALA A 50 -6.15 1.46 -5.11
N LEU A 51 -7.12 2.15 -4.49
CA LEU A 51 -8.55 1.97 -4.78
C LEU A 51 -8.93 2.47 -6.18
N ILE A 52 -8.35 3.58 -6.65
CA ILE A 52 -8.56 4.12 -8.00
C ILE A 52 -7.98 3.19 -9.05
N GLU A 53 -6.78 2.66 -8.82
CA GLU A 53 -6.08 1.76 -9.73
C GLU A 53 -6.67 0.35 -9.76
N LYS A 54 -7.56 0.04 -8.81
CA LYS A 54 -8.17 -1.29 -8.65
C LYS A 54 -7.11 -2.36 -8.39
N ASP A 55 -6.20 -2.07 -7.48
CA ASP A 55 -5.15 -2.99 -7.04
C ASP A 55 -5.48 -3.49 -5.61
N PRO A 56 -6.12 -4.68 -5.47
CA PRO A 56 -6.44 -5.23 -4.16
C PRO A 56 -5.19 -5.51 -3.30
N PRO A 57 -4.11 -6.13 -3.80
CA PRO A 57 -2.87 -6.30 -3.03
C PRO A 57 -2.31 -4.99 -2.45
N ARG A 58 -2.25 -3.93 -3.26
CA ARG A 58 -1.78 -2.61 -2.83
C ARG A 58 -2.73 -1.96 -1.84
N THR A 59 -4.04 -2.14 -2.03
CA THR A 59 -5.06 -1.68 -1.08
C THR A 59 -4.89 -2.34 0.29
N VAL A 60 -4.74 -3.68 0.32
CA VAL A 60 -4.53 -4.43 1.56
C VAL A 60 -3.25 -4.01 2.28
N ASN A 61 -2.17 -3.75 1.53
CA ASN A 61 -0.93 -3.22 2.11
C ASN A 61 -1.17 -1.86 2.78
N ALA A 62 -1.82 -0.92 2.09
CA ALA A 62 -2.11 0.40 2.64
C ALA A 62 -3.05 0.34 3.86
N MET A 63 -4.06 -0.53 3.85
CA MET A 63 -4.95 -0.76 4.99
C MET A 63 -4.20 -1.32 6.21
N ASN A 64 -3.30 -2.28 5.99
CA ASN A 64 -2.47 -2.85 7.05
C ASN A 64 -1.55 -1.77 7.65
N GLU A 65 -0.93 -0.94 6.81
CA GLU A 65 -0.07 0.16 7.24
C GLU A 65 -0.81 1.24 8.04
N LEU A 66 -2.10 1.45 7.79
CA LEU A 66 -2.98 2.33 8.56
C LEU A 66 -3.50 1.68 9.86
N GLY A 67 -3.16 0.41 10.12
CA GLY A 67 -3.65 -0.34 11.28
C GLY A 67 -5.12 -0.73 11.19
N MET A 68 -5.69 -0.77 9.97
CA MET A 68 -7.09 -1.14 9.73
C MET A 68 -7.33 -2.65 9.74
N LEU A 69 -6.28 -3.46 9.84
CA LEU A 69 -6.33 -4.92 9.83
C LEU A 69 -5.72 -5.48 11.11
N ILE A 70 -6.32 -6.54 11.67
CA ILE A 70 -5.76 -7.27 12.80
C ILE A 70 -4.43 -7.94 12.42
N PRO A 71 -3.54 -8.21 13.39
CA PRO A 71 -2.44 -9.15 13.18
C PRO A 71 -2.98 -10.51 12.70
N ASP A 72 -2.23 -11.20 11.85
CA ASP A 72 -2.53 -12.56 11.36
C ASP A 72 -3.83 -12.71 10.54
N PHE A 73 -4.30 -11.63 9.90
CA PHE A 73 -5.43 -11.71 8.98
C PHE A 73 -5.12 -12.63 7.77
N ASN A 74 -6.14 -13.35 7.26
CA ASN A 74 -6.00 -14.06 5.99
C ASN A 74 -5.94 -13.05 4.84
N ARG A 75 -4.73 -12.80 4.34
CA ARG A 75 -4.47 -11.87 3.24
C ARG A 75 -5.29 -12.18 1.99
N THR A 76 -5.31 -13.43 1.54
CA THR A 76 -6.02 -13.84 0.32
C THR A 76 -7.53 -13.57 0.42
N ALA A 77 -8.11 -13.84 1.59
CA ALA A 77 -9.53 -13.56 1.83
C ALA A 77 -9.84 -12.06 1.76
N ILE A 78 -8.98 -11.22 2.34
CA ILE A 78 -9.16 -9.77 2.30
C ILE A 78 -8.96 -9.22 0.90
N GLU A 79 -7.91 -9.65 0.18
CA GLU A 79 -7.69 -9.24 -1.20
C GLU A 79 -8.89 -9.56 -2.07
N LYS A 80 -9.50 -10.75 -1.91
CA LYS A 80 -10.71 -11.12 -2.65
C LYS A 80 -11.93 -10.27 -2.27
N ALA A 81 -12.13 -9.99 -0.99
CA ALA A 81 -13.20 -9.11 -0.51
C ALA A 81 -13.06 -7.68 -1.07
N ILE A 82 -11.83 -7.16 -1.07
CA ILE A 82 -11.51 -5.85 -1.61
C ILE A 82 -11.73 -5.83 -3.13
N GLU A 83 -11.31 -6.86 -3.86
CA GLU A 83 -11.53 -6.97 -5.31
C GLU A 83 -13.03 -6.85 -5.65
N LEU A 84 -13.89 -7.62 -4.96
CA LEU A 84 -15.34 -7.56 -5.17
C LEU A 84 -15.92 -6.19 -4.82
N THR A 85 -15.45 -5.58 -3.73
CA THR A 85 -15.89 -4.25 -3.30
C THR A 85 -15.50 -3.18 -4.32
N VAL A 86 -14.26 -3.20 -4.79
CA VAL A 86 -13.74 -2.27 -5.80
C VAL A 86 -14.50 -2.41 -7.11
N ASN A 87 -14.76 -3.64 -7.55
CA ASN A 87 -15.57 -3.92 -8.74
C ASN A 87 -16.99 -3.36 -8.60
N ALA A 88 -17.62 -3.54 -7.43
CA ALA A 88 -18.94 -2.99 -7.12
C ALA A 88 -18.98 -1.46 -7.17
N MET A 89 -17.98 -0.78 -6.60
CA MET A 89 -17.87 0.69 -6.67
C MET A 89 -17.84 1.19 -8.12
N HIS A 90 -17.18 0.45 -9.00
CA HIS A 90 -17.08 0.74 -10.43
C HIS A 90 -18.26 0.21 -11.28
N GLY A 91 -19.34 -0.23 -10.65
CA GLY A 91 -20.59 -0.60 -11.32
C GLY A 91 -20.70 -2.07 -11.75
N LYS A 92 -19.73 -2.92 -11.41
CA LYS A 92 -19.83 -4.37 -11.61
C LYS A 92 -20.39 -5.02 -10.36
N LYS A 93 -21.65 -5.45 -10.38
CA LYS A 93 -22.23 -6.20 -9.26
C LYS A 93 -21.53 -7.56 -9.13
N PRO A 94 -21.13 -7.98 -7.92
CA PRO A 94 -20.58 -9.32 -7.71
C PRO A 94 -21.65 -10.37 -8.00
N THR A 95 -21.23 -11.49 -8.60
CA THR A 95 -22.09 -12.64 -8.86
C THR A 95 -22.33 -13.44 -7.57
N GLU A 96 -23.43 -14.21 -7.51
CA GLU A 96 -23.73 -15.07 -6.35
C GLU A 96 -22.58 -16.04 -6.05
N MET A 97 -22.01 -16.66 -7.10
CA MET A 97 -20.87 -17.57 -6.99
C MET A 97 -19.62 -16.90 -6.39
N GLU A 98 -19.33 -15.64 -6.75
CA GLU A 98 -18.21 -14.90 -6.17
C GLU A 98 -18.42 -14.59 -4.68
N VAL A 99 -19.66 -14.29 -4.30
CA VAL A 99 -20.02 -14.06 -2.89
C VAL A 99 -19.92 -15.36 -2.11
N GLU A 100 -20.44 -16.47 -2.63
CA GLU A 100 -20.33 -17.80 -2.01
C GLU A 100 -18.88 -18.23 -1.81
N ALA A 101 -18.04 -18.09 -2.84
CA ALA A 101 -16.62 -18.41 -2.75
C ALA A 101 -15.90 -17.53 -1.70
N LEU A 102 -16.26 -16.25 -1.60
CA LEU A 102 -15.73 -15.38 -0.55
C LEU A 102 -16.17 -15.85 0.84
N MET A 103 -17.44 -16.23 1.00
CA MET A 103 -17.97 -16.71 2.29
C MET A 103 -17.35 -18.04 2.71
N GLU A 104 -17.13 -18.96 1.77
CA GLU A 104 -16.43 -20.20 2.05
C GLU A 104 -14.98 -19.96 2.50
N LEU A 105 -14.27 -19.07 1.80
CA LEU A 105 -12.91 -18.67 2.16
C LEU A 105 -12.86 -17.95 3.52
N ALA A 106 -13.85 -17.09 3.80
CA ALA A 106 -14.00 -16.43 5.09
C ALA A 106 -14.24 -17.44 6.22
N ASN A 107 -15.19 -18.36 6.05
CA ASN A 107 -15.53 -19.37 7.05
C ASN A 107 -14.38 -20.33 7.35
N LYS A 108 -13.56 -20.68 6.34
CA LYS A 108 -12.39 -21.55 6.53
C LYS A 108 -11.24 -20.87 7.28
N THR A 109 -11.21 -19.55 7.34
CA THR A 109 -10.01 -18.82 7.81
C THR A 109 -10.25 -17.74 8.85
N MET A 110 -11.49 -17.35 9.13
CA MET A 110 -11.81 -16.28 10.06
C MET A 110 -12.53 -16.83 11.29
N SER A 111 -11.90 -16.72 12.46
CA SER A 111 -12.62 -16.79 13.75
C SER A 111 -13.15 -15.42 14.19
N LYS A 112 -12.64 -14.32 13.61
CA LYS A 112 -13.01 -12.93 13.93
C LYS A 112 -13.01 -12.07 12.66
N PHE A 113 -13.84 -11.04 12.64
CA PHE A 113 -13.84 -10.04 11.57
C PHE A 113 -12.48 -9.29 11.56
N PRO A 114 -11.79 -9.20 10.41
CA PRO A 114 -10.38 -8.84 10.35
C PRO A 114 -10.12 -7.32 10.36
N PHE A 115 -11.16 -6.50 10.33
CA PHE A 115 -11.03 -5.05 10.29
C PHE A 115 -11.06 -4.44 11.70
N THR A 116 -10.16 -3.50 11.95
CA THR A 116 -10.09 -2.70 13.17
C THR A 116 -10.24 -1.23 12.86
N LEU A 117 -10.91 -0.48 13.75
CA LEU A 117 -10.98 0.97 13.64
C LEU A 117 -9.78 1.59 14.36
N PRO A 118 -8.81 2.19 13.64
CA PRO A 118 -7.65 2.80 14.28
C PRO A 118 -8.07 4.09 14.99
N LYS A 119 -7.65 4.26 16.24
CA LYS A 119 -8.01 5.43 17.06
C LYS A 119 -7.68 6.76 16.37
N HIS A 120 -6.52 6.82 15.70
CA HIS A 120 -6.04 8.01 14.99
C HIS A 120 -6.84 8.34 13.72
N LEU A 121 -7.67 7.42 13.22
CA LEU A 121 -8.59 7.64 12.10
C LEU A 121 -10.06 7.70 12.50
N ALA A 122 -10.39 7.47 13.77
CA ALA A 122 -11.77 7.34 14.22
C ALA A 122 -12.62 8.58 13.89
N LEU A 123 -12.07 9.78 14.12
CA LEU A 123 -12.73 11.05 13.78
C LEU A 123 -12.87 11.24 12.26
N TYR A 124 -11.85 10.83 11.49
CA TYR A 124 -11.88 10.92 10.04
C TYR A 124 -12.96 10.02 9.44
N ILE A 125 -13.03 8.77 9.91
CA ILE A 125 -14.02 7.79 9.46
C ILE A 125 -15.42 8.25 9.85
N ARG A 126 -15.61 8.78 11.06
CA ARG A 126 -16.89 9.39 11.46
C ARG A 126 -17.33 10.49 10.50
N MET A 127 -16.44 11.44 10.19
CA MET A 127 -16.71 12.49 9.23
C MET A 127 -17.12 11.92 7.87
N ALA A 128 -16.36 10.97 7.33
CA ALA A 128 -16.65 10.35 6.03
C ALA A 128 -18.04 9.68 6.02
N THR A 129 -18.40 8.97 7.10
CA THR A 129 -19.72 8.36 7.27
C THR A 129 -20.85 9.39 7.33
N ILE A 130 -20.64 10.52 8.02
CA ILE A 130 -21.64 11.60 8.08
C ILE A 130 -21.86 12.19 6.69
N ILE A 131 -20.79 12.52 5.97
CA ILE A 131 -20.87 13.04 4.60
C ILE A 131 -21.59 12.04 3.69
N GLU A 132 -21.30 10.75 3.84
CA GLU A 132 -22.01 9.69 3.12
C GLU A 132 -23.50 9.65 3.42
N GLY A 133 -23.87 9.77 4.69
CA GLY A 133 -25.27 9.89 5.10
C GLY A 133 -25.97 11.09 4.48
N ILE A 134 -25.29 12.23 4.36
CA ILE A 134 -25.86 13.46 3.79
C ILE A 134 -26.22 13.28 2.32
N TYR A 135 -25.28 12.84 1.48
CA TYR A 135 -25.57 12.69 0.05
C TYR A 135 -26.54 11.54 -0.26
N LYS A 136 -26.54 10.47 0.57
CA LYS A 136 -27.54 9.38 0.45
C LYS A 136 -28.94 9.85 0.81
N THR A 137 -29.10 10.61 1.90
CA THR A 137 -30.39 11.18 2.32
C THR A 137 -30.99 12.08 1.23
N HIS A 138 -30.15 12.85 0.56
CA HIS A 138 -30.55 13.75 -0.53
C HIS A 138 -30.64 13.07 -1.90
N LYS A 139 -30.47 11.74 -1.98
CA LYS A 139 -30.49 10.94 -3.22
C LYS A 139 -29.54 11.47 -4.30
N VAL A 140 -28.43 12.08 -3.90
CA VAL A 140 -27.40 12.55 -4.82
C VAL A 140 -26.62 11.34 -5.32
N ASN A 141 -26.55 11.15 -6.62
CA ASN A 141 -25.73 10.11 -7.25
C ASN A 141 -24.24 10.52 -7.22
N PHE A 142 -23.68 10.55 -6.02
CA PHE A 142 -22.30 10.89 -5.77
C PHE A 142 -21.49 9.63 -5.47
N LYS A 143 -20.40 9.41 -6.23
CA LYS A 143 -19.43 8.36 -5.99
C LYS A 143 -18.09 8.99 -5.71
N PHE A 144 -17.66 8.96 -4.45
CA PHE A 144 -16.41 9.58 -4.02
C PHE A 144 -15.20 9.13 -4.85
N VAL A 145 -15.10 7.83 -5.15
CA VAL A 145 -14.01 7.24 -5.96
C VAL A 145 -13.87 7.91 -7.34
N ASN A 146 -14.98 8.32 -7.97
CA ASN A 146 -14.94 8.95 -9.28
C ASN A 146 -14.31 10.34 -9.25
N VAL A 147 -14.47 11.07 -8.14
CA VAL A 147 -13.94 12.43 -7.96
C VAL A 147 -12.53 12.40 -7.35
N LEU A 148 -12.22 11.33 -6.61
CA LEU A 148 -10.96 11.17 -5.90
C LEU A 148 -9.74 11.26 -6.83
N LYS A 149 -9.82 10.66 -8.02
CA LYS A 149 -8.72 10.73 -9.01
C LYS A 149 -8.41 12.17 -9.39
N THR A 150 -9.44 12.94 -9.74
CA THR A 150 -9.31 14.36 -10.10
C THR A 150 -8.72 15.17 -8.95
N ILE A 151 -9.17 14.95 -7.71
CA ILE A 151 -8.61 15.66 -6.55
C ILE A 151 -7.13 15.32 -6.34
N LEU A 152 -6.74 14.06 -6.48
CA LEU A 152 -5.33 13.66 -6.33
C LEU A 152 -4.44 14.23 -7.45
N GLU A 153 -4.96 14.39 -8.67
CA GLU A 153 -4.27 15.03 -9.79
C GLU A 153 -4.11 16.54 -9.57
N GLU A 154 -5.18 17.24 -9.19
CA GLU A 154 -5.18 18.69 -8.92
C GLU A 154 -4.23 19.08 -7.78
N GLU A 155 -4.10 18.22 -6.77
CA GLU A 155 -3.20 18.44 -5.64
C GLU A 155 -1.78 17.89 -5.89
N ASN A 156 -1.48 17.35 -7.09
CA ASN A 156 -0.20 16.73 -7.46
C ASN A 156 0.25 15.58 -6.52
N LEU A 157 -0.71 14.91 -5.87
CA LEU A 157 -0.45 13.91 -4.84
C LEU A 157 -0.15 12.52 -5.42
N ILE A 158 -0.53 12.25 -6.67
CA ILE A 158 -0.23 10.97 -7.32
C ILE A 158 1.28 10.75 -7.41
N LYS A 159 2.03 11.78 -7.84
CA LYS A 159 3.48 11.70 -7.95
C LYS A 159 4.13 11.50 -6.58
N GLU A 160 3.68 12.25 -5.58
CA GLU A 160 4.18 12.12 -4.20
C GLU A 160 3.94 10.70 -3.65
N ALA A 161 2.75 10.13 -3.88
CA ALA A 161 2.40 8.80 -3.43
C ALA A 161 3.30 7.70 -4.03
N TYR A 162 3.61 7.78 -5.33
CA TYR A 162 4.54 6.85 -5.98
C TYR A 162 5.97 7.01 -5.48
N VAL A 163 6.45 8.25 -5.30
CA VAL A 163 7.80 8.50 -4.76
C VAL A 163 7.94 7.90 -3.37
N GLU A 164 6.95 8.09 -2.50
CA GLU A 164 6.97 7.52 -1.16
C GLU A 164 6.92 5.99 -1.18
N GLU A 165 6.14 5.39 -2.08
CA GLU A 165 6.09 3.93 -2.19
C GLU A 165 7.41 3.32 -2.67
N ILE A 166 8.09 3.96 -3.62
CA ILE A 166 9.43 3.54 -4.06
C ILE A 166 10.42 3.64 -2.90
N LYS A 167 10.38 4.75 -2.15
CA LYS A 167 11.22 4.95 -0.97
C LYS A 167 10.98 3.86 0.09
N LEU A 168 9.72 3.59 0.43
CA LEU A 168 9.37 2.53 1.38
C LEU A 168 9.79 1.14 0.90
N SER A 169 9.66 0.87 -0.40
CA SER A 169 10.12 -0.38 -1.01
C SER A 169 11.63 -0.53 -0.89
N PHE A 170 12.38 0.55 -1.12
CA PHE A 170 13.83 0.57 -0.95
C PHE A 170 14.24 0.39 0.52
N GLU A 171 13.57 1.06 1.46
CA GLU A 171 13.82 0.89 2.90
C GLU A 171 13.56 -0.55 3.37
N ARG A 172 12.48 -1.18 2.91
CA ARG A 172 12.19 -2.60 3.21
C ARG A 172 13.25 -3.51 2.63
N PHE A 173 13.67 -3.25 1.39
CA PHE A 173 14.74 -4.01 0.75
C PHE A 173 16.06 -3.88 1.52
N ALA A 174 16.46 -2.66 1.89
CA ALA A 174 17.66 -2.43 2.68
C ALA A 174 17.60 -3.16 4.03
N LYS A 175 16.47 -3.09 4.75
CA LYS A 175 16.26 -3.85 6.00
C LYS A 175 16.32 -5.36 5.79
N SER A 176 15.80 -5.88 4.68
CA SER A 176 15.86 -7.31 4.37
C SER A 176 17.30 -7.79 4.10
N ILE A 177 18.11 -6.97 3.44
CA ILE A 177 19.55 -7.24 3.26
C ILE A 177 20.25 -7.23 4.60
N ASP A 178 20.02 -6.21 5.43
CA ASP A 178 20.63 -6.08 6.75
C ASP A 178 20.31 -7.28 7.64
N ALA A 179 19.04 -7.70 7.69
CA ALA A 179 18.61 -8.90 8.39
C ALA A 179 19.31 -10.16 7.85
N THR A 180 19.44 -10.30 6.53
CA THR A 180 20.13 -11.44 5.91
C THR A 180 21.62 -11.48 6.26
N ILE A 181 22.28 -10.32 6.21
CA ILE A 181 23.70 -10.17 6.57
C ILE A 181 23.90 -10.49 8.06
N SER A 182 23.00 -10.02 8.93
CA SER A 182 23.07 -10.28 10.37
C SER A 182 22.85 -11.76 10.72
N ILE A 183 21.98 -12.45 10.00
CA ILE A 183 21.65 -13.86 10.27
C ILE A 183 22.68 -14.82 9.65
N ALA A 184 23.31 -14.46 8.53
CA ALA A 184 24.22 -15.35 7.80
C ALA A 184 25.35 -15.96 8.66
N PRO A 185 26.03 -15.22 9.55
CA PRO A 185 27.06 -15.78 10.44
C PRO A 185 26.49 -16.78 11.45
N GLU A 186 25.34 -16.48 12.06
CA GLU A 186 24.68 -17.36 13.03
C GLU A 186 24.15 -18.63 12.37
N LEU A 187 23.56 -18.50 11.17
CA LEU A 187 23.10 -19.62 10.37
C LEU A 187 24.28 -20.54 9.99
N LYS A 188 25.42 -19.95 9.60
CA LYS A 188 26.65 -20.71 9.31
C LYS A 188 27.16 -21.45 10.54
N LYS A 189 27.19 -20.77 11.69
CA LYS A 189 27.60 -21.38 12.97
C LYS A 189 26.69 -22.54 13.37
N PHE A 190 25.37 -22.38 13.24
CA PHE A 190 24.39 -23.43 13.52
C PHE A 190 24.54 -24.65 12.59
N ILE A 191 24.84 -24.42 11.31
CA ILE A 191 25.12 -25.49 10.33
C ILE A 191 26.43 -26.21 10.67
N ASP A 192 27.49 -25.48 11.05
CA ASP A 192 28.77 -26.06 11.41
C ASP A 192 28.73 -26.82 12.76
N GLU A 193 27.92 -26.37 13.72
CA GLU A 193 27.71 -27.05 15.02
C GLU A 193 26.85 -28.33 14.87
N ASN A 194 25.87 -28.35 13.97
CA ASN A 194 25.03 -29.53 13.69
C ASN A 194 25.55 -30.42 12.55
N ARG A 195 26.80 -30.22 12.13
CA ARG A 195 27.43 -30.89 11.00
C ARG A 195 27.63 -32.40 11.18
N SER A 196 27.47 -32.92 12.40
CA SER A 196 27.50 -34.36 12.69
C SER A 196 26.26 -35.13 12.18
N LEU A 197 25.15 -34.45 11.84
CA LEU A 197 23.92 -35.10 11.38
C LEU A 197 23.72 -35.12 9.86
N GLN A 198 24.64 -34.57 9.05
CA GLN A 198 24.45 -34.42 7.59
C GLN A 198 25.65 -34.86 6.74
N LEU A 199 26.26 -36.01 7.05
CA LEU A 199 27.31 -36.61 6.21
C LEU A 199 26.86 -37.08 4.80
N LEU A 200 25.65 -36.76 4.34
CA LEU A 200 25.13 -37.17 3.01
C LEU A 200 24.47 -36.04 2.18
N ALA A 201 24.47 -34.78 2.61
CA ALA A 201 23.88 -33.71 1.81
C ALA A 201 24.90 -33.13 0.82
N ALA A 202 24.69 -33.41 -0.46
CA ALA A 202 25.44 -32.85 -1.59
C ALA A 202 25.60 -31.32 -1.44
N LYS A 203 26.80 -30.80 -1.76
CA LYS A 203 27.08 -29.35 -1.81
C LYS A 203 25.93 -28.64 -2.55
N PRO A 204 25.19 -27.71 -1.93
CA PRO A 204 24.17 -26.97 -2.64
C PRO A 204 24.85 -26.19 -3.78
N LYS A 205 24.39 -26.40 -5.02
CA LYS A 205 24.82 -25.56 -6.15
C LYS A 205 24.40 -24.13 -5.82
N SER A 206 25.39 -23.26 -5.63
CA SER A 206 25.19 -21.84 -5.36
C SER A 206 24.43 -21.19 -6.53
N ASN A 207 23.16 -20.84 -6.28
CA ASN A 207 22.33 -20.07 -7.22
C ASN A 207 22.61 -18.55 -7.15
N VAL A 208 23.72 -18.15 -6.56
CA VAL A 208 24.12 -16.74 -6.34
C VAL A 208 24.18 -15.94 -7.64
N LEU A 209 24.59 -16.57 -8.75
CA LEU A 209 24.57 -15.94 -10.07
C LEU A 209 23.13 -15.67 -10.56
N LEU A 210 22.21 -16.59 -10.33
CA LEU A 210 20.81 -16.44 -10.73
C LEU A 210 20.18 -15.26 -9.97
N SER A 211 20.36 -15.22 -8.65
CA SER A 211 19.90 -14.12 -7.80
C SER A 211 20.52 -12.77 -8.21
N GLY A 212 21.83 -12.75 -8.48
CA GLY A 212 22.53 -11.55 -8.96
C GLY A 212 22.02 -11.06 -10.32
N SER A 213 21.74 -11.98 -11.23
CA SER A 213 21.23 -11.65 -12.57
C SER A 213 19.80 -11.10 -12.53
N ILE A 214 18.94 -11.64 -11.67
CA ILE A 214 17.57 -11.13 -11.46
C ILE A 214 17.63 -9.72 -10.87
N LEU A 215 18.44 -9.51 -9.84
CA LEU A 215 18.60 -8.20 -9.20
C LEU A 215 19.16 -7.15 -10.15
N SER A 216 20.24 -7.48 -10.88
CA SER A 216 20.81 -6.59 -11.89
C SER A 216 19.80 -6.23 -12.98
N SER A 217 19.04 -7.21 -13.46
CA SER A 217 18.04 -6.97 -14.52
C SER A 217 16.92 -6.05 -14.03
N ALA A 218 16.47 -6.21 -12.78
CA ALA A 218 15.46 -5.35 -12.18
C ALA A 218 15.95 -3.89 -12.03
N ILE A 219 17.19 -3.69 -11.57
CA ILE A 219 17.79 -2.35 -11.43
C ILE A 219 17.97 -1.70 -12.79
N PHE A 220 18.45 -2.45 -13.80
CA PHE A 220 18.61 -1.96 -15.15
C PHE A 220 17.28 -1.51 -15.76
N LEU A 221 16.23 -2.35 -15.67
CA LEU A 221 14.90 -2.03 -16.17
C LEU A 221 14.27 -0.84 -15.44
N GLY A 222 14.34 -0.80 -14.10
CA GLY A 222 13.84 0.33 -13.32
C GLY A 222 14.55 1.64 -13.66
N SER A 223 15.86 1.58 -13.90
CA SER A 223 16.64 2.74 -14.34
C SER A 223 16.29 3.18 -15.76
N ALA A 224 15.96 2.25 -16.67
CA ALA A 224 15.48 2.57 -18.00
C ALA A 224 14.12 3.30 -17.99
N PHE A 225 13.19 2.88 -17.13
CA PHE A 225 11.90 3.57 -16.98
C PHE A 225 12.04 4.99 -16.40
N LEU A 226 13.02 5.21 -15.53
CA LEU A 226 13.27 6.53 -14.94
C LEU A 226 13.94 7.52 -15.89
N TYR A 227 14.41 7.08 -17.08
CA TYR A 227 15.23 7.91 -17.98
C TYR A 227 14.48 9.14 -18.46
N ASN A 228 13.17 9.01 -18.64
CA ASN A 228 12.31 10.10 -19.06
C ASN A 228 12.04 11.16 -17.96
N THR A 229 12.36 10.84 -16.71
CA THR A 229 12.11 11.69 -15.53
C THR A 229 13.39 12.35 -15.01
N ASN A 230 14.50 11.61 -14.99
CA ASN A 230 15.80 12.09 -14.55
C ASN A 230 16.93 11.27 -15.19
N GLU A 231 17.52 11.82 -16.25
CA GLU A 231 18.58 11.18 -17.04
C GLU A 231 19.79 10.77 -16.19
N THR A 232 20.25 11.64 -15.28
CA THR A 232 21.45 11.41 -14.47
C THR A 232 21.26 10.23 -13.51
N VAL A 233 20.11 10.15 -12.85
CA VAL A 233 19.79 9.05 -11.92
C VAL A 233 19.65 7.73 -12.68
N SER A 234 19.06 7.76 -13.88
CA SER A 234 18.92 6.58 -14.72
C SER A 234 20.24 6.02 -15.24
N ILE A 235 21.14 6.88 -15.72
CA ILE A 235 22.45 6.44 -16.18
C ILE A 235 23.25 5.85 -15.01
N ALA A 236 23.22 6.49 -13.83
CA ALA A 236 23.85 5.97 -12.63
C ALA A 236 23.29 4.60 -12.22
N GLY A 237 21.96 4.44 -12.28
CA GLY A 237 21.30 3.17 -11.99
C GLY A 237 21.65 2.07 -12.99
N MET A 238 21.70 2.36 -14.29
CA MET A 238 22.14 1.41 -15.32
C MET A 238 23.59 0.96 -15.08
N ILE A 239 24.51 1.90 -14.81
CA ILE A 239 25.91 1.56 -14.50
C ILE A 239 25.99 0.68 -13.25
N SER A 240 25.24 1.00 -12.19
CA SER A 240 25.21 0.23 -10.96
C SER A 240 24.77 -1.22 -11.18
N SER A 241 23.84 -1.46 -12.12
CA SER A 241 23.37 -2.81 -12.45
C SER A 241 24.50 -3.68 -13.04
N PHE A 242 25.29 -3.15 -13.97
CA PHE A 242 26.43 -3.86 -14.55
C PHE A 242 27.51 -4.16 -13.51
N VAL A 243 27.75 -3.23 -12.58
CA VAL A 243 28.69 -3.43 -11.46
C VAL A 243 28.22 -4.55 -10.55
N ILE A 244 26.94 -4.55 -10.16
CA ILE A 244 26.33 -5.60 -9.33
C ILE A 244 26.45 -6.96 -10.03
N MET A 245 26.09 -7.07 -11.30
CA MET A 245 26.24 -8.30 -12.09
C MET A 245 27.70 -8.77 -12.15
N GLY A 246 28.65 -7.84 -12.31
CA GLY A 246 30.08 -8.13 -12.28
C GLY A 246 30.53 -8.74 -10.95
N ILE A 247 30.09 -8.15 -9.83
CA ILE A 247 30.37 -8.66 -8.48
C ILE A 247 29.82 -10.08 -8.33
N PHE A 248 28.54 -10.30 -8.64
CA PHE A 248 27.91 -11.63 -8.53
C PHE A 248 28.55 -12.68 -9.45
N THR A 249 29.06 -12.26 -10.62
CA THR A 249 29.81 -13.14 -11.54
C THR A 249 31.17 -13.54 -10.97
N ILE A 250 31.87 -12.63 -10.28
CA ILE A 250 33.14 -12.93 -9.60
C ILE A 250 32.92 -13.90 -8.42
N PHE A 251 31.85 -13.71 -7.65
CA PHE A 251 31.48 -14.58 -6.53
C PHE A 251 31.03 -15.99 -6.95
N ARG A 252 30.75 -16.24 -8.24
CA ARG A 252 30.46 -17.59 -8.77
C ARG A 252 31.67 -18.53 -8.71
N HIS A 253 32.88 -17.98 -8.80
CA HIS A 253 34.12 -18.74 -8.95
C HIS A 253 34.91 -18.94 -7.64
N ARG A 254 34.37 -18.51 -6.50
CA ARG A 254 34.90 -18.75 -5.16
C ARG A 254 33.98 -19.69 -4.38
#